data_AF-A0A9N9JTD8-F1
#
_entry.id   AF-A0A9N9JTD8-F1
#
_cell.length_a   1.000
_cell.length_b   1.000
_cell.length_c   1.000
_cell.angle_alpha   90.00
_cell.angle_beta   90.00
_cell.angle_gamma   90.00
#
_symmetry.space_group_name_H-M   'P 1'
#
loop_
_entity.id
_entity.type
_entity.pdbx_description
1 polymer ?
#
loop_
_entity_poly.entity_id
_entity_poly.type
_entity_poly.pdbx_seq_one_letter_code
_entity_poly.pdbx_strand_id
1 'polypeptide(L)'
;PLGEHVTHILLAEFDIDKGSSLTHQYPDATGTDEHLLAELMLPDGAHLRAEDWTVFFLNQTIPDPDKISIDENPTYHTPSNSQDHDQEKPLLYALNLVRTRHDKEAR
;
A
#
# COMPACT_ATOMS: atom_id res chain seq x y z
N PRO A 1 3.34 13.12 -14.10
CA PRO A 1 3.69 11.67 -14.10
C PRO A 1 4.83 11.39 -13.12
N LEU A 2 4.60 10.50 -12.16
CA LEU A 2 5.69 9.79 -11.50
C LEU A 2 6.43 9.01 -12.60
N GLY A 3 7.76 9.00 -12.63
CA GLY A 3 8.52 8.41 -13.75
C GLY A 3 8.26 6.91 -13.97
N GLU A 4 8.96 6.28 -14.91
CA GLU A 4 8.76 4.86 -15.30
C GLU A 4 8.90 3.83 -14.15
N HIS A 5 9.37 4.24 -12.96
CA HIS A 5 9.72 3.35 -11.86
C HIS A 5 8.82 3.46 -10.62
N VAL A 6 7.99 4.51 -10.53
CA VAL A 6 7.13 4.73 -9.36
C VAL A 6 5.72 4.96 -9.88
N THR A 7 4.79 4.09 -9.51
CA THR A 7 3.39 4.24 -9.92
C THR A 7 2.57 5.02 -8.90
N HIS A 8 2.86 4.84 -7.61
CA HIS A 8 2.12 5.44 -6.51
C HIS A 8 3.04 5.91 -5.38
N ILE A 9 2.58 6.92 -4.64
CA ILE A 9 3.16 7.38 -3.38
C ILE A 9 2.08 7.24 -2.31
N LEU A 10 2.47 6.67 -1.18
CA LEU A 10 1.61 6.42 -0.04
C LEU A 10 2.19 7.13 1.18
N LEU A 11 1.32 7.70 2.01
CA LEU A 11 1.68 8.22 3.33
C LEU A 11 0.83 7.51 4.37
N ALA A 12 1.49 6.82 5.29
CA ALA A 12 0.90 6.30 6.50
C ALA A 12 1.44 7.05 7.72
N GLU A 13 0.59 7.21 8.72
CA GLU A 13 0.88 7.85 9.98
C GLU A 13 0.52 6.91 11.13
N PHE A 14 1.28 7.00 12.22
CA PHE A 14 1.05 6.21 13.43
C PHE A 14 0.66 7.14 14.58
N ASP A 15 -0.43 6.80 15.23
CA ASP A 15 -0.93 7.45 16.44
C ASP A 15 -0.98 6.41 17.58
N ILE A 16 -0.61 6.81 18.80
CA ILE A 16 -0.51 5.89 19.94
C ILE A 16 -1.86 5.33 20.39
N ASP A 17 -2.95 6.07 20.17
CA ASP A 17 -4.30 5.70 20.60
C ASP A 17 -5.06 5.00 19.47
N LYS A 18 -4.80 5.37 18.22
CA LYS A 18 -5.53 4.89 17.04
C LYS A 18 -4.78 3.82 16.24
N GLY A 19 -3.46 3.70 16.43
CA GLY A 19 -2.59 2.84 15.64
C GLY A 19 -2.23 3.43 14.28
N SER A 20 -1.85 2.55 13.35
CA SER A 20 -1.45 2.92 11.99
C SER A 20 -2.64 3.25 11.10
N SER A 21 -2.54 4.33 10.34
CA SER A 21 -3.55 4.74 9.35
C SER A 21 -2.90 5.25 8.07
N LEU A 22 -3.51 4.95 6.93
CA LEU A 22 -3.09 5.49 5.64
C LEU A 22 -3.79 6.84 5.44
N THR A 23 -3.03 7.92 5.24
CA THR A 23 -3.61 9.27 5.19
C THR A 23 -3.64 9.85 3.80
N HIS A 24 -2.69 9.48 2.93
CA HIS A 24 -2.66 9.96 1.55
C HIS A 24 -2.21 8.87 0.57
N GLN A 25 -2.82 8.89 -0.62
CA GLN A 25 -2.44 8.11 -1.78
C GLN A 25 -2.38 9.04 -2.99
N TYR A 26 -1.38 8.88 -3.84
CA TYR A 26 -1.21 9.64 -5.07
C TYR A 26 -0.62 8.74 -6.17
N PRO A 27 -1.07 8.82 -7.43
CA PRO A 27 -2.08 9.76 -7.96
C PRO A 27 -3.50 9.46 -7.49
N ASP A 28 -3.85 8.18 -7.36
CA ASP A 28 -5.17 7.70 -6.92
C ASP A 28 -5.02 6.60 -5.87
N ALA A 29 -6.14 6.08 -5.36
CA ALA A 29 -6.13 4.97 -4.42
C ALA A 29 -5.68 3.67 -5.10
N THR A 30 -4.86 2.87 -4.42
CA THR A 30 -4.35 1.60 -4.93
C THR A 30 -5.41 0.49 -5.05
N GLY A 31 -6.59 0.70 -4.45
CA GLY A 31 -7.64 -0.33 -4.32
C GLY A 31 -7.35 -1.40 -3.26
N THR A 32 -6.22 -1.30 -2.55
CA THR A 32 -5.85 -2.16 -1.43
C THR A 32 -6.55 -1.72 -0.16
N ASP A 33 -6.76 -2.65 0.78
CA ASP A 33 -7.16 -2.30 2.15
C ASP A 33 -6.14 -1.33 2.78
N GLU A 34 -6.62 -0.15 3.15
CA GLU A 34 -5.79 0.94 3.66
C GLU A 34 -5.17 0.64 5.02
N HIS A 35 -5.88 -0.10 5.87
CA HIS A 35 -5.39 -0.47 7.20
C HIS A 35 -4.25 -1.48 7.08
N LEU A 36 -4.42 -2.50 6.23
CA LEU A 36 -3.36 -3.46 5.91
C LEU A 36 -2.10 -2.77 5.37
N LEU A 37 -2.26 -1.81 4.44
CA LEU A 37 -1.13 -1.05 3.92
C LEU A 37 -0.41 -0.28 5.03
N ALA A 38 -1.16 0.40 5.90
CA ALA A 38 -0.58 1.18 6.99
C ALA A 38 0.17 0.31 8.01
N GLU A 39 -0.34 -0.90 8.32
CA GLU A 39 0.36 -1.87 9.17
C GLU A 39 1.66 -2.36 8.53
N LEU A 40 1.65 -2.72 7.25
CA LEU A 40 2.86 -3.17 6.53
C LEU A 40 3.92 -2.07 6.38
N MET A 41 3.50 -0.81 6.41
CA MET A 41 4.37 0.35 6.40
C MET A 41 5.02 0.63 7.76
N LEU A 42 4.70 -0.08 8.84
CA LEU A 42 5.33 0.12 10.15
C LEU A 42 6.17 -1.10 10.57
N PRO A 43 7.51 -1.05 10.46
CA PRO A 43 8.35 -2.17 10.85
C PRO A 43 8.43 -2.31 12.38
N ASP A 44 8.63 -3.55 12.83
CA ASP A 44 8.84 -3.85 14.23
C ASP A 44 10.03 -3.05 14.79
N GLY A 45 9.80 -2.42 15.95
CA GLY A 45 10.83 -1.62 16.62
C GLY A 45 11.11 -0.27 15.94
N ALA A 46 10.24 0.23 15.04
CA ALA A 46 10.38 1.58 14.47
C ALA A 46 10.57 2.66 15.54
N HIS A 47 9.90 2.52 16.70
CA HIS A 47 10.02 3.42 17.84
C HIS A 47 11.42 3.46 18.50
N LEU A 48 12.33 2.54 18.17
CA LEU A 48 13.69 2.47 18.70
C LEU A 48 14.71 3.20 17.81
N ARG A 49 14.30 3.65 16.62
CA ARG A 49 15.17 4.26 15.61
C ARG A 49 14.53 5.56 15.12
N ALA A 50 15.36 6.49 14.64
CA ALA A 50 14.84 7.71 14.02
C ALA A 50 14.27 7.46 12.61
N GLU A 51 14.81 6.46 11.93
CA GLU A 51 14.38 6.03 10.60
C GLU A 51 14.63 4.53 10.39
N ASP A 52 13.78 3.90 9.57
CA ASP A 52 13.92 2.50 9.17
C ASP A 52 13.33 2.29 7.77
N TRP A 53 13.85 1.32 7.02
CA TRP A 53 13.39 1.00 5.67
C TRP A 53 12.73 -0.38 5.63
N THR A 54 11.56 -0.46 5.00
CA THR A 54 10.85 -1.74 4.79
C THR A 54 10.57 -1.93 3.31
N VAL A 55 10.68 -3.17 2.85
CA VAL A 55 10.22 -3.58 1.51
C VAL A 55 9.20 -4.69 1.69
N PHE A 56 8.04 -4.55 1.04
CA PHE A 56 7.03 -5.60 1.02
C PHE A 56 6.42 -5.75 -0.37
N PHE A 57 5.88 -6.94 -0.61
CA PHE A 57 5.28 -7.34 -1.88
C PHE A 57 3.87 -7.85 -1.62
N LEU A 58 2.90 -7.38 -2.40
CA LEU A 58 1.53 -7.91 -2.34
C LEU A 58 1.20 -8.64 -3.64
N ASN A 59 0.58 -9.80 -3.52
CA ASN A 59 0.12 -10.60 -4.66
C ASN A 59 -1.19 -10.05 -5.25
N GLN A 60 -1.14 -8.77 -5.62
CA GLN A 60 -2.27 -8.00 -6.12
C GLN A 60 -1.77 -6.96 -7.14
N THR A 61 -2.69 -6.55 -8.03
CA THR A 61 -2.48 -5.49 -9.01
C THR A 61 -3.23 -4.24 -8.61
N ILE A 62 -2.68 -3.06 -8.90
CA ILE A 62 -3.44 -1.81 -8.79
C ILE A 62 -4.44 -1.75 -9.96
N PRO A 63 -5.74 -1.51 -9.72
CA PRO A 63 -6.72 -1.31 -10.78
C PRO A 63 -6.32 -0.15 -11.68
N ASP A 64 -6.44 -0.34 -13.00
CA ASP A 64 -6.23 0.73 -13.97
C ASP A 64 -7.47 1.66 -13.94
N PRO A 65 -7.32 2.94 -13.54
CA PRO A 65 -8.46 3.85 -13.40
C PRO A 65 -9.17 4.10 -14.74
N ASP A 66 -8.46 3.98 -15.87
CA ASP A 66 -9.04 4.16 -17.21
C ASP A 66 -9.81 2.92 -17.71
N LYS A 67 -9.70 1.79 -17.00
CA LYS A 67 -10.35 0.51 -17.36
C LYS A 67 -11.45 0.08 -16.38
N ILE A 68 -11.93 0.98 -15.52
CA ILE A 68 -13.10 0.71 -14.68
C ILE A 68 -14.34 0.72 -15.59
N SER A 69 -14.58 -0.40 -16.28
CA SER A 69 -15.84 -0.67 -16.95
C SER A 69 -16.92 -0.81 -15.89
N ILE A 70 -17.98 0.01 -16.01
CA ILE A 70 -19.18 -0.02 -15.18
C ILE A 70 -19.87 -1.37 -15.38
N ASP A 71 -19.49 -2.37 -14.59
CA ASP A 71 -20.28 -3.58 -14.44
C ASP A 71 -20.71 -3.65 -12.98
N GLU A 72 -22.02 -3.67 -12.73
CA GLU A 72 -22.68 -3.35 -11.45
C GLU A 72 -22.52 -4.43 -10.34
N ASN A 73 -21.42 -5.17 -10.31
CA ASN A 73 -21.14 -6.11 -9.22
C ASN A 73 -19.71 -5.94 -8.68
N PRO A 74 -19.52 -5.50 -7.42
CA PRO A 74 -18.23 -5.50 -6.75
C PRO A 74 -17.89 -6.93 -6.35
N THR A 75 -17.68 -7.78 -7.35
CA THR A 75 -17.21 -9.14 -7.16
C THR A 75 -15.71 -9.00 -7.05
N TYR A 76 -15.14 -9.35 -5.88
CA TYR A 76 -13.74 -9.75 -5.78
C TYR A 76 -13.38 -10.52 -7.05
N HIS A 77 -12.43 -10.03 -7.82
CA HIS A 77 -11.98 -10.66 -9.06
C HIS A 77 -11.45 -12.07 -8.73
N THR A 78 -12.39 -13.00 -8.66
CA THR A 78 -12.15 -14.43 -8.52
C THR A 78 -11.78 -14.89 -9.92
N PRO A 79 -10.64 -15.58 -10.11
CA PRO A 79 -10.15 -15.82 -11.46
C PRO A 79 -11.13 -16.72 -12.19
N SER A 80 -11.65 -16.22 -13.32
CA SER A 80 -12.31 -17.04 -14.31
C SER A 80 -11.32 -18.10 -14.78
N ASN A 81 -11.68 -19.36 -14.55
CA ASN A 81 -11.05 -20.54 -15.10
C ASN A 81 -10.80 -20.36 -16.60
N SER A 82 -9.56 -20.05 -16.95
CA SER A 82 -9.03 -20.26 -18.28
C SER A 82 -7.61 -20.78 -18.10
N GLN A 83 -7.44 -22.06 -18.43
CA GLN A 83 -6.14 -22.65 -18.72
C GLN A 83 -5.48 -21.76 -19.78
N ASP A 84 -4.31 -21.21 -19.47
CA ASP A 84 -3.13 -21.18 -20.35
C ASP A 84 -2.12 -20.09 -19.93
N HIS A 85 -0.88 -20.57 -19.72
CA HIS A 85 0.39 -19.86 -19.62
C HIS A 85 0.69 -18.99 -18.39
N ASP A 86 1.95 -19.12 -17.95
CA ASP A 86 2.70 -18.34 -16.95
C ASP A 86 2.67 -16.82 -17.20
N GLN A 87 1.49 -16.20 -17.22
CA GLN A 87 1.37 -14.76 -17.10
C GLN A 87 1.60 -14.44 -15.62
N GLU A 88 2.86 -14.11 -15.29
CA GLU A 88 3.23 -13.50 -14.02
C GLU A 88 2.22 -12.38 -13.73
N LYS A 89 1.34 -12.63 -12.75
CA LYS A 89 0.44 -11.58 -12.28
C LYS A 89 1.30 -10.47 -11.69
N PRO A 90 1.10 -9.20 -12.11
CA PRO A 90 1.92 -8.12 -11.59
C PRO A 90 1.77 -8.04 -10.07
N LEU A 91 2.90 -8.07 -9.35
CA LEU A 91 2.92 -7.84 -7.90
C LEU A 91 2.94 -6.33 -7.63
N LEU A 92 2.38 -5.92 -6.49
CA LEU A 92 2.63 -4.59 -5.95
C LEU A 92 3.95 -4.61 -5.18
N TYR A 93 4.87 -3.74 -5.58
CA TYR A 93 6.17 -3.53 -4.94
C TYR A 93 6.15 -2.24 -4.14
N ALA A 94 6.41 -2.33 -2.84
CA ALA A 94 6.47 -1.16 -1.96
C ALA A 94 7.86 -1.03 -1.33
N LEU A 95 8.48 0.13 -1.53
CA LEU A 95 9.64 0.59 -0.76
C LEU A 95 9.15 1.68 0.17
N ASN A 96 9.34 1.47 1.47
CA ASN A 96 8.82 2.33 2.51
C ASN A 96 9.95 2.85 3.41
N LEU A 97 9.92 4.16 3.72
CA LEU A 97 10.78 4.80 4.71
C LEU A 97 9.90 5.26 5.87
N VAL A 98 10.14 4.71 7.05
CA VAL A 98 9.52 5.19 8.29
C VAL A 98 10.42 6.22 8.95
N ARG A 99 9.80 7.30 9.43
CA ARG A 99 10.48 8.33 10.22
C ARG A 99 9.77 8.48 11.56
N THR A 100 10.48 8.20 12.62
CA THR A 100 9.97 8.32 13.99
C THR A 100 10.48 9.61 14.61
N ARG A 101 9.54 10.42 15.11
CA ARG A 101 9.83 11.63 15.87
C ARG A 101 9.26 11.44 17.28
N HIS A 102 10.11 11.50 18.28
CA HIS A 102 9.66 11.56 19.67
C HIS A 102 9.32 13.02 19.99
N ASP A 103 8.03 13.33 20.06
CA ASP A 103 7.59 14.56 20.69
C ASP A 103 7.58 14.37 22.21
N LYS A 104 8.13 15.34 22.96
CA LYS A 104 8.16 15.29 24.42
C LYS A 104 6.77 15.50 25.02
N GLU A 105 5.81 15.99 24.23
CA GLU A 105 4.42 16.20 24.67
C GLU A 105 3.50 15.02 24.35
N ALA A 106 3.91 14.08 23.49
CA ALA A 106 3.20 12.84 23.27
C ALA A 106 3.45 11.89 24.46
N ARG A 107 2.42 11.66 25.27
CA ARG A 107 2.46 10.81 26.47
C ARG A 107 2.07 9.38 26.18
#